data_AF-A0A1Q8TQW8-F1
#
_entry.id   AF-A0A1Q8TQW8-F1
#
_cell.length_a   1.000
_cell.length_b   1.000
_cell.length_c   1.000
_cell.angle_alpha   90.00
_cell.angle_beta   90.00
_cell.angle_gamma   90.00
#
_symmetry.space_group_name_H-M   'P 1'
#
loop_
_entity.id
_entity.type
_entity.pdbx_description
1 polymer ?
#
loop_
_entity_poly.entity_id
_entity_poly.type
_entity_poly.pdbx_seq_one_letter_code
_entity_poly.pdbx_strand_id
1 'polypeptide(L)'
;MSVRVFRHVHQEHSHRTLAGTIEPPAAEAARWDAMLQAVAIARGLPADRGQELYEAWVAAERPAACPCTLCSTVRQAFETERAREAAGAYRGENGFWIFPNGLPDGEKLTGSYQVAEGVWVNADEPHPTSPGATGSDAQPHTPARG
;
A
#
# COMPACT_ATOMS: atom_id res chain seq x y z
N MET A 1 -11.16 -12.04 21.06
CA MET A 1 -12.08 -11.47 20.03
C MET A 1 -11.62 -10.09 19.56
N SER A 2 -11.34 -9.15 20.47
CA SER A 2 -10.90 -7.77 20.17
C SER A 2 -9.73 -7.64 19.19
N VAL A 3 -8.70 -8.50 19.30
CA VAL A 3 -7.54 -8.50 18.39
C VAL A 3 -7.94 -8.73 16.93
N ARG A 4 -8.95 -9.57 16.67
CA ARG A 4 -9.44 -9.79 15.30
C ARG A 4 -10.14 -8.55 14.74
N VAL A 5 -10.88 -7.84 15.59
CA VAL A 5 -11.54 -6.59 15.21
C VAL A 5 -10.51 -5.49 14.95
N PHE A 6 -9.52 -5.32 15.84
CA PHE A 6 -8.44 -4.36 15.64
C PHE A 6 -7.63 -4.64 14.37
N ARG A 7 -7.30 -5.90 14.10
CA ARG A 7 -6.64 -6.30 12.85
C ARG A 7 -7.47 -5.99 11.62
N HIS A 8 -8.77 -6.26 11.66
CA HIS A 8 -9.67 -5.96 10.55
C HIS A 8 -9.77 -4.45 10.29
N VAL A 9 -10.00 -3.65 11.34
CA VAL A 9 -10.03 -2.19 11.23
C VAL A 9 -8.69 -1.65 10.73
N HIS A 10 -7.56 -2.17 11.22
CA HIS A 10 -6.23 -1.79 10.74
C HIS A 10 -6.03 -2.10 9.25
N GLN A 11 -6.47 -3.28 8.79
CA GLN A 11 -6.38 -3.67 7.37
C GLN A 11 -7.17 -2.71 6.49
N GLU A 12 -8.43 -2.44 6.83
CA GLU A 12 -9.30 -1.54 6.07
C GLU A 12 -8.76 -0.10 6.08
N HIS A 13 -8.30 0.38 7.24
CA HIS A 13 -7.72 1.70 7.41
C HIS A 13 -6.43 1.87 6.62
N SER A 14 -5.49 0.92 6.74
CA SER A 14 -4.28 0.90 5.93
C SER A 14 -4.65 0.88 4.46
N HIS A 15 -5.41 -0.11 3.97
CA HIS A 15 -5.74 -0.24 2.53
C HIS A 15 -6.24 1.03 1.87
N ARG A 16 -7.03 1.85 2.57
CA ARG A 16 -7.55 3.10 2.03
C ARG A 16 -6.60 4.28 2.13
N THR A 17 -5.82 4.36 3.20
CA THR A 17 -4.81 5.40 3.38
C THR A 17 -3.54 5.15 2.53
N LEU A 18 -3.34 3.93 2.00
CA LEU A 18 -2.22 3.54 1.13
C LEU A 18 -2.18 4.25 -0.24
N ALA A 19 -3.25 4.90 -0.70
CA ALA A 19 -3.25 5.69 -1.95
C ALA A 19 -2.74 7.14 -1.78
N GLY A 20 -2.28 7.50 -0.58
CA GLY A 20 -1.89 8.87 -0.26
C GLY A 20 -3.12 9.77 -0.16
N THR A 21 -3.56 10.05 1.07
CA THR A 21 -4.46 11.18 1.37
C THR A 21 -5.92 11.03 0.93
N ILE A 22 -6.51 9.83 1.00
CA ILE A 22 -7.97 9.69 0.92
C ILE A 22 -8.49 9.35 2.30
N GLU A 23 -9.12 10.33 2.94
CA GLU A 23 -9.92 10.12 4.13
C GLU A 23 -11.04 9.10 3.81
N PRO A 24 -11.28 8.09 4.66
CA PRO A 24 -12.33 7.11 4.41
C PRO A 24 -13.68 7.82 4.22
N PRO A 25 -14.55 7.34 3.31
CA PRO A 25 -15.91 7.83 3.22
C PRO A 25 -16.59 7.77 4.60
N ALA A 26 -17.38 8.79 4.93
CA ALA A 26 -17.98 8.93 6.27
C ALA A 26 -18.73 7.66 6.75
N ALA A 27 -19.39 6.95 5.84
CA ALA A 27 -20.09 5.70 6.15
C ALA A 27 -19.16 4.58 6.65
N GLU A 28 -17.93 4.53 6.14
CA GLU A 28 -16.96 3.52 6.54
C GLU A 28 -16.19 3.92 7.80
N ALA A 29 -15.87 5.21 7.95
CA ALA A 29 -15.36 5.75 9.21
C ALA A 29 -16.32 5.43 10.36
N ALA A 30 -17.62 5.71 10.18
CA ALA A 30 -18.66 5.37 11.15
C ALA A 30 -18.77 3.86 11.41
N ARG A 31 -18.55 3.01 10.39
CA ARG A 31 -18.51 1.56 10.56
C ARG A 31 -17.31 1.13 11.40
N TRP A 32 -16.13 1.67 11.15
CA TRP A 32 -14.94 1.37 11.96
C TRP A 32 -15.12 1.84 13.40
N ASP A 33 -15.63 3.06 13.61
CA ASP A 33 -15.94 3.59 14.93
C ASP A 33 -16.91 2.68 15.69
N ALA A 34 -17.98 2.23 15.04
CA ALA A 34 -18.93 1.29 15.64
C ALA A 34 -18.28 -0.05 16.02
N MET A 35 -17.34 -0.56 15.22
CA MET A 35 -16.59 -1.79 15.54
C MET A 35 -15.66 -1.58 16.74
N LEU A 36 -14.98 -0.44 16.84
CA LEU A 36 -14.12 -0.10 17.96
C LEU A 36 -14.93 0.13 19.24
N GLN A 37 -16.07 0.82 19.14
CA GLN A 37 -17.03 1.00 20.23
C GLN A 37 -17.54 -0.34 20.75
N ALA A 38 -17.91 -1.27 19.85
CA ALA A 38 -18.34 -2.62 20.23
C ALA A 38 -17.24 -3.39 20.98
N VAL A 39 -15.97 -3.18 20.63
CA VAL A 39 -14.84 -3.77 21.38
C VAL A 39 -14.73 -3.21 22.79
N ALA A 40 -14.91 -1.90 22.97
CA ALA A 40 -14.88 -1.28 24.29
C ALA A 40 -16.05 -1.78 25.17
N ILE A 41 -17.27 -1.81 24.63
CA ILE A 41 -18.46 -2.32 25.30
C ILE A 41 -18.28 -3.79 25.71
N ALA A 42 -17.77 -4.63 24.81
CA ALA A 42 -17.51 -6.05 25.09
C ALA A 42 -16.42 -6.27 26.17
N ARG A 43 -15.62 -5.23 26.46
CA ARG A 43 -14.63 -5.22 27.54
C ARG A 43 -15.13 -4.57 28.82
N GLY A 44 -16.41 -4.19 28.89
CA GLY A 44 -16.99 -3.49 30.05
C GLY A 44 -16.53 -2.04 30.18
N LEU A 45 -16.06 -1.44 29.10
CA LEU A 45 -15.59 -0.05 29.05
C LEU A 45 -16.60 0.85 28.31
N PRO A 46 -16.60 2.16 28.58
CA PRO A 46 -17.36 3.13 27.80
C PRO A 46 -17.02 3.05 26.30
N ALA A 47 -18.03 3.24 25.44
CA ALA A 47 -17.91 3.04 24.00
C ALA A 47 -16.82 3.92 23.34
N ASP A 48 -16.68 5.15 23.81
CA ASP A 48 -15.67 6.13 23.35
C ASP A 48 -14.21 5.69 23.60
N ARG A 49 -13.98 4.68 24.46
CA ARG A 49 -12.65 4.11 24.71
C ARG A 49 -12.14 3.21 23.58
N GLY A 50 -12.97 2.88 22.59
CA GLY A 50 -12.63 1.96 21.51
C GLY A 50 -11.41 2.38 20.70
N GLN A 51 -11.33 3.67 20.36
CA GLN A 51 -10.23 4.25 19.58
C GLN A 51 -8.90 4.17 20.33
N GLU A 52 -8.87 4.58 21.60
CA GLU A 52 -7.65 4.52 22.41
C GLU A 52 -7.14 3.08 22.56
N LEU A 53 -8.04 2.11 22.75
CA LEU A 53 -7.66 0.69 22.83
C LEU A 53 -7.04 0.17 21.52
N TYR A 54 -7.52 0.65 20.38
CA TYR A 54 -6.97 0.32 19.07
C TYR A 54 -5.58 0.94 18.88
N GLU A 55 -5.40 2.22 19.20
CA GLU A 55 -4.11 2.91 19.08
C GLU A 55 -3.05 2.31 20.00
N ALA A 56 -3.41 2.00 21.25
CA ALA A 56 -2.54 1.31 22.19
C ALA A 56 -2.13 -0.07 21.67
N TRP A 57 -3.05 -0.80 21.02
CA TRP A 57 -2.75 -2.07 20.38
C TRP A 57 -1.79 -1.91 19.19
N VAL A 58 -2.00 -0.92 18.31
CA VAL A 58 -1.08 -0.63 17.18
C VAL A 58 0.32 -0.29 17.70
N ALA A 59 0.42 0.53 18.74
CA ALA A 59 1.70 0.93 19.33
C ALA A 59 2.44 -0.23 19.99
N ALA A 60 1.71 -1.11 20.70
CA ALA A 60 2.30 -2.23 21.43
C ALA A 60 2.67 -3.41 20.52
N GLU A 61 1.83 -3.74 19.54
CA GLU A 61 1.93 -5.03 18.83
C GLU A 61 2.85 -4.99 17.62
N ARG A 62 3.28 -3.80 17.13
CA ARG A 62 3.90 -3.63 15.78
C ARG A 62 3.27 -4.64 14.82
N PRO A 63 1.95 -4.53 14.59
CA PRO A 63 1.14 -5.65 14.11
C PRO A 63 1.84 -6.35 12.96
N ALA A 64 1.94 -7.68 13.07
CA ALA A 64 2.62 -8.50 12.08
C ALA A 64 2.17 -8.06 10.68
N ALA A 65 3.17 -7.77 9.84
CA ALA A 65 3.01 -7.40 8.45
C ALA A 65 1.77 -8.07 7.85
N CYS A 66 0.74 -7.28 7.52
CA CYS A 66 -0.42 -7.85 6.86
C CYS A 66 0.08 -8.53 5.57
N PRO A 67 -0.17 -9.84 5.36
CA PRO A 67 0.38 -10.59 4.24
C PRO A 67 -0.45 -10.41 2.96
N CYS A 68 -1.45 -9.54 2.99
CA CYS A 68 -2.27 -9.27 1.83
C CYS A 68 -1.40 -8.67 0.70
N THR A 69 -1.71 -9.00 -0.56
CA THR A 69 -0.95 -8.53 -1.72
C THR A 69 -0.80 -7.01 -1.70
N LEU A 70 -1.89 -6.27 -1.50
CA LEU A 70 -1.90 -4.80 -1.43
C LEU A 70 -0.94 -4.26 -0.35
N CYS A 71 -0.97 -4.85 0.84
CA CYS A 71 -0.14 -4.50 1.99
C CYS A 71 1.34 -4.75 1.73
N SER A 72 1.65 -5.87 1.08
CA SER A 72 3.02 -6.25 0.73
C SER A 72 3.59 -5.32 -0.34
N THR A 73 2.81 -5.03 -1.40
CA THR A 73 3.19 -4.11 -2.47
C THR A 73 3.47 -2.72 -1.93
N VAL A 74 2.64 -2.22 -1.01
CA VAL A 74 2.85 -0.87 -0.50
C VAL A 74 3.96 -0.80 0.54
N ARG A 75 4.15 -1.85 1.36
CA ARG A 75 5.35 -1.92 2.21
C ARG A 75 6.62 -1.91 1.36
N GLN A 76 6.63 -2.69 0.29
CA GLN A 76 7.72 -2.70 -0.69
C GLN A 76 7.91 -1.32 -1.32
N ALA A 77 6.83 -0.63 -1.70
CA ALA A 77 6.92 0.73 -2.22
C ALA A 77 7.55 1.70 -1.20
N PHE A 78 7.12 1.69 0.06
CA PHE A 78 7.73 2.50 1.12
C PHE A 78 9.20 2.16 1.38
N GLU A 79 9.55 0.88 1.36
CA GLU A 79 10.94 0.43 1.50
C GLU A 79 11.78 0.92 0.32
N THR A 80 11.24 0.90 -0.90
CA THR A 80 11.88 1.48 -2.10
C THR A 80 12.04 2.99 -1.96
N GLU A 81 11.01 3.74 -1.56
CA GLU A 81 11.10 5.20 -1.35
C GLU A 81 12.18 5.52 -0.30
N ARG A 82 12.21 4.79 0.82
CA ARG A 82 13.25 4.96 1.85
C ARG A 82 14.65 4.62 1.34
N ALA A 83 14.79 3.58 0.53
CA ALA A 83 16.06 3.22 -0.07
C ALA A 83 16.56 4.32 -1.03
N ARG A 84 15.66 4.93 -1.80
CA ARG A 84 15.95 6.09 -2.67
C ARG A 84 16.42 7.29 -1.86
N GLU A 85 15.71 7.66 -0.80
CA GLU A 85 16.12 8.74 0.11
C GLU A 85 17.47 8.47 0.75
N ALA A 86 17.71 7.23 1.22
CA ALA A 86 18.99 6.83 1.80
C ALA A 86 20.16 6.88 0.79
N ALA A 87 19.87 6.71 -0.51
CA ALA A 87 20.83 6.88 -1.60
C ALA A 87 21.05 8.37 -1.98
N GLY A 88 20.41 9.31 -1.28
CA GLY A 88 20.51 10.75 -1.55
C GLY A 88 19.61 11.22 -2.70
N ALA A 89 18.64 10.41 -3.13
CA ALA A 89 17.61 10.84 -4.06
C ALA A 89 16.57 11.73 -3.36
N TYR A 90 15.87 12.57 -4.12
CA TYR A 90 14.79 13.41 -3.62
C TYR A 90 13.67 13.56 -4.66
N ARG A 91 12.47 13.94 -4.23
CA ARG A 91 11.35 14.24 -5.14
C ARG A 91 11.48 15.66 -5.69
N GLY A 92 11.48 15.79 -7.01
CA GLY A 92 11.37 17.09 -7.70
C GLY A 92 9.95 17.68 -7.61
N GLU A 93 9.79 18.94 -8.02
CA GLU A 93 8.50 19.64 -8.00
C GLU A 93 7.42 18.98 -8.88
N ASN A 94 7.85 18.25 -9.91
CA ASN A 94 6.99 17.46 -10.79
C ASN A 94 6.66 16.07 -10.23
N GLY A 95 7.11 15.77 -9.01
CA GLY A 95 6.89 14.49 -8.36
C GLY A 95 7.80 13.36 -8.86
N PHE A 96 8.78 13.60 -9.73
CA PHE A 96 9.73 12.55 -10.14
C PHE A 96 10.87 12.40 -9.15
N TRP A 97 11.45 11.20 -9.09
CA TRP A 97 12.66 10.97 -8.31
C TRP A 97 13.88 11.51 -9.05
N ILE A 98 14.67 12.33 -8.35
CA ILE A 98 15.93 12.88 -8.84
C ILE A 98 17.06 12.22 -8.06
N PHE A 99 18.00 11.63 -8.79
CA PHE A 99 19.19 10.96 -8.28
C PHE A 99 20.43 11.78 -8.65
N PRO A 100 20.92 12.66 -7.76
CA PRO A 100 21.99 13.60 -8.08
C PRO A 100 23.38 12.95 -8.21
N ASN A 101 23.54 11.72 -7.70
CA ASN A 101 24.82 11.00 -7.65
C ASN A 101 24.81 9.72 -8.50
N GLY A 102 23.96 9.66 -9.52
CA GLY A 102 23.74 8.46 -10.33
C GLY A 102 22.63 7.55 -9.81
N LEU A 103 22.17 6.64 -10.67
CA LEU A 103 21.15 5.65 -10.32
C LEU A 103 21.76 4.58 -9.41
N PRO A 104 21.13 4.27 -8.26
CA PRO A 104 21.56 3.17 -7.41
C PRO A 104 21.30 1.81 -8.08
N ASP A 105 22.08 0.80 -7.67
CA ASP A 105 21.91 -0.57 -8.14
C ASP A 105 20.48 -1.08 -7.85
N GLY A 106 19.80 -1.55 -8.90
CA GLY A 106 18.41 -2.04 -8.82
C GLY A 106 17.34 -1.07 -9.33
N GLU A 107 17.67 0.21 -9.54
CA GLU A 107 16.80 1.10 -10.31
C GLU A 107 16.82 0.75 -11.80
N LYS A 108 15.64 0.71 -12.41
CA LYS A 108 15.53 0.35 -13.83
C LYS A 108 15.86 1.55 -14.70
N LEU A 109 16.72 1.34 -15.70
CA LEU A 109 16.93 2.30 -16.79
C LEU A 109 15.63 2.53 -17.58
N THR A 110 14.73 1.54 -17.62
CA THR A 110 13.39 1.70 -18.18
C THR A 110 12.56 2.63 -17.29
N GLY A 111 12.36 3.88 -17.74
CA GLY A 111 11.68 4.95 -16.99
C GLY A 111 12.63 6.01 -16.40
N SER A 112 13.94 5.77 -16.46
CA SER A 112 14.97 6.71 -16.01
C SER A 112 15.67 7.39 -17.17
N TYR A 113 15.90 8.70 -17.08
CA TYR A 113 16.67 9.46 -18.07
C TYR A 113 17.62 10.45 -17.41
N GLN A 114 18.76 10.67 -18.06
CA GLN A 114 19.80 11.57 -17.57
C GLN A 114 19.49 13.01 -18.01
N VAL A 115 19.47 13.94 -17.07
CA VAL A 115 19.20 15.37 -17.34
C VAL A 115 20.47 16.22 -17.30
N ALA A 116 21.51 15.74 -16.61
CA ALA A 116 22.86 16.31 -16.61
C ALA A 116 23.88 15.20 -16.29
N GLU A 117 25.16 15.47 -16.51
CA GLU A 117 26.22 14.53 -16.14
C GLU A 117 26.10 14.14 -14.65
N GLY A 118 25.98 12.84 -14.35
CA GLY A 118 25.74 12.33 -13.00
C GLY A 118 24.31 12.45 -12.44
N VAL A 119 23.42 13.22 -13.07
CA VAL A 119 22.05 13.48 -12.54
C VAL A 119 20.99 12.75 -13.35
N TRP A 120 20.24 11.88 -12.68
CA TRP A 120 19.19 11.06 -13.27
C TRP A 120 17.82 11.40 -12.72
N VAL A 121 16.80 11.26 -13.55
CA VAL A 121 15.39 11.40 -13.18
C VAL A 121 14.69 10.08 -13.49
N ASN A 122 13.93 9.54 -12.53
CA ASN A 122 13.05 8.39 -12.76
C ASN A 122 11.59 8.85 -12.73
N ALA A 123 10.93 8.70 -13.87
CA ALA A 123 9.49 8.78 -13.98
C ALA A 123 8.94 7.37 -13.69
N ASP A 124 8.62 7.10 -12.42
CA ASP A 124 7.88 5.90 -12.04
C ASP A 124 6.56 5.90 -12.84
N GLU A 125 6.50 5.25 -14.00
CA GLU A 125 5.22 4.94 -14.60
C GLU A 125 4.58 3.86 -13.73
N PRO A 126 3.38 4.09 -13.16
CA PRO A 126 2.63 2.99 -12.59
C PRO A 126 2.32 2.06 -13.75
N HIS A 127 3.00 0.90 -13.83
CA HIS A 127 2.53 -0.17 -14.68
C HIS A 127 1.08 -0.47 -14.24
N PRO A 128 0.06 -0.28 -15.09
CA PRO A 128 -1.22 -0.88 -14.80
C PRO A 128 -0.97 -2.39 -14.82
N THR A 129 -1.05 -3.05 -13.66
CA THR A 129 -1.26 -4.48 -13.63
C THR A 129 -2.53 -4.75 -14.41
N SER A 130 -2.40 -5.20 -15.66
CA SER A 130 -3.53 -5.60 -16.47
C SER A 130 -4.31 -6.67 -15.71
N PRO A 131 -5.61 -6.48 -15.41
CA PRO A 131 -6.43 -7.58 -14.93
C PRO A 131 -6.75 -8.46 -16.14
N GLY A 132 -5.98 -9.53 -16.33
CA GLY A 132 -6.23 -10.43 -17.46
C GLY A 132 -5.12 -11.43 -17.77
N ALA A 133 -4.53 -12.06 -16.76
CA ALA A 133 -3.74 -13.28 -16.96
C ALA A 133 -4.43 -14.46 -16.28
N THR A 134 -5.57 -14.88 -16.85
CA THR A 134 -6.03 -16.27 -16.71
C THR A 134 -5.48 -17.04 -17.90
N GLY A 135 -4.35 -17.71 -17.69
CA GLY A 135 -3.86 -18.74 -18.59
C GLY A 135 -4.57 -20.08 -18.35
N SER A 136 -4.58 -20.90 -19.41
CA SER A 136 -4.87 -22.34 -19.46
C SER A 136 -6.37 -22.71 -19.43
N ASP A 137 -6.94 -23.51 -20.33
CA ASP A 137 -6.38 -24.46 -21.31
C ASP A 137 -7.45 -24.86 -22.34
N ALA A 138 -7.01 -25.57 -23.39
CA ALA A 138 -7.77 -26.41 -24.32
C ALA A 138 -8.21 -25.78 -25.66
N GLN A 139 -7.31 -25.85 -26.64
CA GLN A 139 -7.68 -26.40 -27.95
C GLN A 139 -7.52 -27.94 -27.88
N PRO A 140 -8.29 -28.76 -28.64
CA PRO A 140 -8.10 -28.74 -30.10
C PRO A 140 -9.24 -29.27 -31.04
N HIS A 141 -9.04 -28.98 -32.34
CA HIS A 141 -9.53 -29.62 -33.60
C HIS A 141 -11.02 -29.46 -34.04
N THR A 142 -11.35 -28.54 -34.99
CA THR A 142 -11.67 -28.70 -36.47
C THR A 142 -12.95 -29.50 -36.86
N PRO A 143 -13.58 -29.37 -38.07
CA PRO A 143 -13.57 -28.32 -39.13
C PRO A 143 -14.97 -27.95 -39.76
N ALA A 144 -14.96 -26.86 -40.55
CA ALA A 144 -15.61 -26.59 -41.86
C ALA A 144 -17.15 -26.50 -42.09
N ARG A 145 -17.51 -25.32 -42.63
CA ARG A 145 -18.39 -24.97 -43.78
C ARG A 145 -19.87 -25.41 -43.81
N GLY A 146 -20.73 -24.39 -43.93
CA GLY A 146 -21.87 -24.38 -44.86
C GLY A 146 -21.53 -23.60 -46.13
#